data_AF-A0A1I1M0Q0-F1
#
_entry.id   AF-A0A1I1M0Q0-F1
#
_cell.length_a   1.000
_cell.length_b   1.000
_cell.length_c   1.000
_cell.angle_alpha   90.00
_cell.angle_beta   90.00
_cell.angle_gamma   90.00
#
_symmetry.space_group_name_H-M   'P 1'
#
loop_
_entity.id
_entity.type
_entity.pdbx_description
1 polymer ?
#
loop_
_entity_poly.entity_id
_entity_poly.type
_entity_poly.pdbx_seq_one_letter_code
_entity_poly.pdbx_strand_id
1 'polypeptide(L)'
;MAVKEKNTAGSLSSTPRYKTYSIAEVMAAGGATAFANKLGKNSANIQDRLNKLPNDAFLTKEETDKALETLNEKSVLNRGQHYQQ
;
A
#
# COMPACT_ATOMS: atom_id res chain seq x y z
N MET A 1 40.81 27.75 -1.52
CA MET A 1 39.45 27.82 -0.94
C MET A 1 38.61 26.74 -1.61
N ALA A 2 38.34 25.63 -0.91
CA ALA A 2 37.61 24.51 -1.48
C ALA A 2 36.10 24.71 -1.23
N VAL A 3 35.35 24.92 -2.31
CA VAL A 3 33.88 24.96 -2.27
C VAL A 3 33.39 23.53 -2.05
N LYS A 4 32.97 23.24 -0.82
CA LYS A 4 32.35 21.98 -0.45
C LYS A 4 30.91 22.00 -0.97
N GLU A 5 30.67 21.36 -2.11
CA GLU A 5 29.34 21.09 -2.63
C GLU A 5 28.51 20.37 -1.56
N LYS A 6 27.51 21.06 -1.02
CA LYS A 6 26.45 20.45 -0.23
C LYS A 6 25.47 19.82 -1.23
N ASN A 7 25.65 18.53 -1.52
CA ASN A 7 24.59 17.72 -2.10
C ASN A 7 23.43 17.67 -1.11
N THR A 8 22.47 18.57 -1.29
CA THR A 8 21.16 18.55 -0.64
C THR A 8 20.40 17.36 -1.22
N ALA A 9 20.65 16.16 -0.68
CA ALA A 9 19.78 15.02 -0.86
C ALA A 9 18.41 15.40 -0.28
N GLY A 10 17.49 15.77 -1.16
CA GLY A 10 16.11 16.06 -0.82
C GLY A 10 15.55 14.92 0.02
N SER A 11 14.97 15.30 1.16
CA SER A 11 14.30 14.40 2.08
C SER A 11 13.24 13.58 1.35
N LEU A 12 13.50 12.29 1.11
CA LEU A 12 12.51 11.27 0.71
C LEU A 12 11.57 10.91 1.87
N SER A 13 11.16 11.88 2.68
CA SER A 13 10.37 11.65 3.90
C SER A 13 8.87 11.82 3.67
N SER A 14 8.23 10.94 2.91
CA SER A 14 6.80 10.67 3.12
C SER A 14 6.26 9.38 2.50
N THR A 15 7.08 8.46 1.98
CA THR A 15 6.52 7.15 1.61
C THR A 15 6.13 6.41 2.89
N PRO A 16 4.88 5.91 3.01
CA PRO A 16 4.48 5.10 4.15
C PRO A 16 5.47 3.93 4.25
N ARG A 17 6.13 3.79 5.40
CA ARG A 17 6.96 2.61 5.66
C ARG A 17 6.03 1.42 5.81
N TYR A 18 5.73 0.75 4.69
CA TYR A 18 4.98 -0.49 4.70
C TYR A 18 5.79 -1.53 5.49
N LYS A 19 5.20 -2.08 6.54
CA LYS A 19 5.81 -3.20 7.26
C LYS A 19 5.69 -4.44 6.36
N THR A 20 6.82 -4.92 5.88
CA THR A 20 6.92 -6.19 5.16
C THR A 20 7.25 -7.30 6.16
N TYR A 21 6.76 -8.50 5.88
CA TYR A 21 6.99 -9.68 6.69
C TYR A 21 7.40 -10.83 5.77
N SER A 22 8.38 -11.61 6.19
CA SER A 22 8.83 -12.80 5.47
C SER A 22 7.83 -13.94 5.60
N ILE A 23 7.88 -14.88 4.64
CA ILE A 23 7.05 -16.09 4.69
C ILE A 23 7.34 -16.89 5.97
N ALA A 24 8.60 -16.95 6.40
CA ALA A 24 9.01 -17.63 7.62
C ALA A 24 8.31 -17.06 8.86
N GLU A 25 8.18 -15.73 8.97
CA GLU A 25 7.47 -15.07 10.07
C GLU A 25 5.97 -15.39 10.06
N VAL A 26 5.35 -15.40 8.88
CA VAL A 26 3.94 -15.76 8.72
C VAL A 26 3.72 -17.23 9.13
N MET A 27 4.61 -18.13 8.72
CA MET A 27 4.55 -19.54 9.08
C MET A 27 4.76 -19.77 10.57
N ALA A 28 5.75 -19.09 11.18
CA ALA A 28 6.02 -19.16 12.61
C ALA A 28 4.86 -18.64 13.47
N ALA A 29 4.05 -17.73 12.94
CA ALA A 29 2.83 -17.25 13.59
C ALA A 29 1.64 -18.21 13.47
N GLY A 30 1.80 -19.38 12.84
CA GLY A 30 0.71 -20.36 12.64
C GLY A 30 -0.03 -20.19 11.31
N GLY A 31 0.60 -19.55 10.31
CA GLY A 31 0.03 -19.32 8.98
C GLY A 31 -0.66 -17.96 8.82
N ALA A 32 -1.15 -17.69 7.61
CA ALA A 32 -1.67 -16.37 7.23
C ALA A 32 -2.83 -15.88 8.11
N THR A 33 -3.77 -16.76 8.47
CA THR A 33 -4.94 -16.42 9.29
C THR A 33 -4.54 -16.06 10.71
N ALA A 34 -3.69 -16.88 11.35
CA ALA A 34 -3.21 -16.62 12.71
C ALA A 34 -2.35 -15.35 12.77
N PHE A 35 -1.52 -15.13 11.74
CA PHE A 35 -0.74 -13.91 11.57
C PHE A 35 -1.63 -12.66 11.43
N ALA A 36 -2.68 -12.72 10.59
CA ALA A 36 -3.64 -11.61 10.43
C ALA A 36 -4.35 -11.29 11.75
N ASN A 37 -4.75 -12.31 12.51
CA ASN A 37 -5.34 -12.15 13.84
C ASN A 37 -4.37 -11.49 14.83
N LYS A 38 -3.08 -11.89 14.82
CA LYS A 38 -2.02 -11.26 15.63
C LYS A 38 -1.83 -9.78 15.30
N LEU A 39 -2.04 -9.39 14.05
CA LEU A 39 -2.00 -7.99 13.61
C LEU A 39 -3.28 -7.20 13.93
N GLY A 40 -4.25 -7.80 14.62
CA GLY A 40 -5.55 -7.19 14.90
C GLY A 40 -6.42 -7.04 13.66
N LYS A 41 -6.06 -7.70 12.55
CA LYS A 41 -6.81 -7.72 11.28
C LYS A 41 -7.75 -8.93 11.24
N ASN A 42 -8.41 -9.23 12.36
CA ASN A 42 -9.48 -10.21 12.37
C ASN A 42 -10.76 -9.61 11.76
N SER A 43 -11.68 -10.47 11.31
CA SER A 43 -12.91 -10.04 10.62
C SER A 43 -13.77 -9.09 11.46
N ALA A 44 -13.92 -9.37 12.76
CA ALA A 44 -14.69 -8.53 13.69
C ALA A 44 -14.14 -7.10 13.77
N ASN A 45 -12.82 -6.95 13.95
CA ASN A 45 -12.16 -5.65 13.98
C ASN A 45 -12.26 -4.91 12.65
N ILE A 46 -12.18 -5.63 11.52
CA ILE A 46 -12.35 -5.02 10.21
C ILE A 46 -13.77 -4.48 10.07
N GLN A 47 -14.78 -5.28 10.44
CA GLN A 47 -16.19 -4.86 10.39
C GLN A 47 -16.47 -3.66 11.30
N ASP A 48 -15.96 -3.69 12.53
CA ASP A 48 -16.08 -2.56 13.46
C ASP A 48 -15.45 -1.28 12.92
N ARG A 49 -14.31 -1.39 12.23
CA ARG A 49 -13.63 -0.23 11.62
C ARG A 49 -14.40 0.26 10.40
N LEU A 50 -14.94 -0.63 9.58
CA LEU A 50 -15.78 -0.27 8.44
C LEU A 50 -17.06 0.44 8.89
N ASN A 51 -17.71 -0.02 9.96
CA ASN A 51 -18.89 0.64 10.52
C ASN A 51 -18.61 2.01 11.14
N LYS A 52 -17.36 2.27 11.56
CA LYS A 52 -16.91 3.55 12.11
C LYS A 52 -16.40 4.52 11.05
N LEU A 53 -16.30 4.09 9.79
CA LEU A 53 -15.96 5.01 8.71
C LEU A 53 -17.10 6.02 8.54
N PRO A 54 -16.79 7.31 8.36
CA PRO A 54 -17.82 8.29 8.08
C PRO A 54 -18.42 8.01 6.70
N ASN A 55 -19.68 8.41 6.47
CA ASN A 55 -20.41 8.05 5.24
C ASN A 55 -19.78 8.66 3.97
N ASP A 56 -18.95 9.70 4.12
CA ASP A 56 -18.16 10.32 3.07
C ASP A 56 -16.80 9.63 2.84
N ALA A 57 -16.42 8.64 3.64
CA ALA A 57 -15.22 7.83 3.41
C ALA A 57 -15.41 6.76 2.32
N PHE A 58 -16.66 6.50 1.92
CA PHE A 58 -16.93 5.69 0.75
C PHE A 58 -16.81 6.55 -0.50
N LEU A 59 -16.02 6.08 -1.46
CA LEU A 59 -15.91 6.72 -2.76
C LEU A 59 -17.28 6.79 -3.41
N THR A 60 -17.60 7.94 -3.97
CA THR A 60 -18.71 8.07 -4.90
C THR A 60 -18.45 7.20 -6.14
N LYS A 61 -19.50 6.94 -6.93
CA LYS A 61 -19.39 6.15 -8.15
C LYS A 61 -18.34 6.75 -9.11
N GLU A 62 -18.34 8.07 -9.28
CA GLU A 62 -17.39 8.78 -10.15
C GLU A 62 -15.95 8.65 -9.65
N GLU A 63 -15.72 8.75 -8.34
CA GLU A 63 -14.38 8.57 -7.77
C GLU A 63 -13.90 7.11 -7.88
N THR A 64 -14.83 6.16 -7.77
CA THR A 64 -14.55 4.74 -7.96
C THR A 64 -14.15 4.45 -9.41
N ASP A 65 -14.91 4.97 -10.37
CA ASP A 65 -14.65 4.79 -11.79
C ASP A 65 -13.30 5.40 -12.18
N LYS A 66 -12.99 6.60 -11.68
CA LYS A 66 -11.70 7.27 -11.91
C LYS A 66 -10.52 6.55 -11.26
N ALA A 67 -10.71 5.99 -10.06
CA ALA A 67 -9.70 5.19 -9.38
C ALA A 67 -9.42 3.89 -10.16
N LEU A 68 -10.45 3.23 -10.67
CA LEU A 68 -10.33 2.04 -11.51
C LEU A 68 -9.65 2.32 -12.84
N GLU A 69 -9.98 3.43 -13.50
CA GLU A 69 -9.31 3.89 -14.72
C GLU A 69 -7.81 4.10 -14.46
N THR A 70 -7.46 4.85 -13.41
CA THR A 70 -6.06 5.08 -13.02
C THR A 70 -5.29 3.78 -12.74
N LEU A 71 -5.95 2.80 -12.09
CA LEU A 71 -5.36 1.49 -11.82
C LEU A 71 -5.14 0.69 -13.10
N ASN A 72 -6.13 0.69 -14.00
CA ASN A 72 -6.06 0.01 -15.28
C ASN A 72 -4.97 0.61 -16.16
N GLU A 73 -4.92 1.94 -16.30
CA GLU A 73 -3.89 2.64 -17.07
C GLU A 73 -2.48 2.34 -16.53
N LYS A 74 -2.27 2.38 -15.21
CA LYS A 74 -0.97 2.03 -14.60
C LYS A 74 -0.61 0.55 -14.79
N SER A 75 -1.60 -0.35 -14.75
CA SER A 75 -1.38 -1.78 -15.01
C SER A 75 -1.11 -2.10 -16.48
N VAL A 76 -1.58 -1.26 -17.40
CA VAL A 76 -1.28 -1.35 -18.85
C VAL A 76 0.09 -0.73 -19.15
N LEU A 77 0.44 0.40 -18.52
CA LEU A 77 1.74 1.06 -18.71
C LEU A 77 2.93 0.16 -18.32
N ASN A 78 2.78 -0.66 -17.27
CA ASN A 78 3.81 -1.63 -16.87
C ASN A 78 3.86 -2.89 -17.75
N ARG A 79 2.82 -3.19 -18.54
CA ARG A 79 2.82 -4.34 -19.48
C ARG A 79 3.48 -4.02 -20.82
N GLY A 80 3.54 -2.74 -21.21
CA GLY A 80 4.20 -2.29 -22.44
C GLY A 80 5.73 -2.24 -22.39
N GLN A 81 6.34 -2.31 -21.20
CA GLN A 81 7.80 -2.24 -21.04
C GLN A 81 8.50 -3.61 -21.13
N HIS A 82 7.75 -4.71 -21.25
CA HIS A 82 8.29 -6.07 -21.29
C HIS A 82 8.45 -6.66 -22.71
N TYR A 83 8.15 -5.90 -23.77
CA TYR A 83 8.21 -6.37 -25.17
C TYR A 83 9.27 -5.65 -26.02
N GLN A 84 10.34 -5.15 -25.41
CA GLN A 84 11.49 -4.59 -26.12
C GLN A 84 12.79 -5.13 -25.50
N GLN A 85 13.04 -6.43 -25.65
CA GLN A 85 14.35 -7.08 -25.53
C GLN A 85 14.42 -8.16 -26.60
#